data_AF-A0A845V5F4-F1
#
_entry.id   AF-A0A845V5F4-F1
#
_cell.length_a   1.000
_cell.length_b   1.000
_cell.length_c   1.000
_cell.angle_alpha   90.00
_cell.angle_beta   90.00
_cell.angle_gamma   90.00
#
_symmetry.space_group_name_H-M   'P 1'
#
loop_
_entity.id
_entity.type
_entity.pdbx_description
1 polymer ?
#
loop_
_entity_poly.entity_id
_entity_poly.type
_entity_poly.pdbx_seq_one_letter_code
_entity_poly.pdbx_strand_id
1 'polypeptide(L)' 'MSEDWKNIQIIECEAGDGSTITIFRQSSGRQERYVLGNGQEVTANADGSFSIPGANSALSVVSA' A
#
# COMPACT_ATOMS: atom_id res chain seq x y z
N MET A 1 -7.50 21.62 -7.64
CA MET A 1 -7.68 20.56 -8.65
C MET A 1 -7.24 19.27 -7.98
N SER A 2 -8.15 18.31 -7.75
CA SER A 2 -7.77 17.01 -7.21
C SER A 2 -6.92 16.28 -8.25
N GLU A 3 -5.77 15.76 -7.84
CA GLU A 3 -4.98 14.90 -8.72
C GLU A 3 -5.79 13.65 -9.08
N ASP A 4 -5.79 13.31 -10.37
CA ASP A 4 -6.51 12.14 -10.90
C ASP A 4 -5.67 10.88 -10.64
N TRP A 5 -5.84 10.31 -9.44
CA TRP A 5 -5.12 9.12 -9.03
C TRP A 5 -5.73 7.88 -9.67
N LYS A 6 -4.92 7.13 -10.42
CA LYS A 6 -5.33 5.87 -11.06
C LYS A 6 -4.63 4.70 -10.42
N ASN A 7 -5.38 3.63 -10.15
CA ASN A 7 -4.81 2.37 -9.69
C ASN A 7 -4.03 1.74 -10.86
N ILE A 8 -2.72 1.58 -10.69
CA ILE A 8 -1.83 0.96 -11.68
C ILE A 8 -1.37 -0.44 -11.25
N GLN A 9 -1.50 -0.79 -9.97
CA GLN A 9 -1.19 -2.12 -9.45
C GLN A 9 -1.98 -2.42 -8.17
N ILE A 10 -2.30 -3.69 -7.97
CA ILE A 10 -2.88 -4.24 -6.73
C ILE A 10 -1.84 -5.20 -6.14
N ILE A 11 -1.57 -5.06 -4.84
CA ILE A 11 -0.57 -5.84 -4.09
C ILE A 11 -1.28 -6.40 -2.87
N GLU A 12 -1.25 -7.72 -2.71
CA GLU A 12 -1.78 -8.39 -1.53
C GLU A 12 -0.63 -8.63 -0.54
N CYS A 13 -0.86 -8.23 0.71
CA CYS A 13 0.08 -8.33 1.81
C CYS A 13 -0.56 -9.13 2.94
N GLU A 14 0.23 -9.85 3.72
CA GLU A 14 -0.22 -10.47 4.96
C GLU A 14 0.30 -9.63 6.14
N ALA A 15 -0.61 -9.25 7.01
CA ALA A 15 -0.28 -8.63 8.29
C ALA A 15 0.24 -9.69 9.26
N GLY A 16 0.99 -9.28 10.29
CA GLY A 16 1.56 -10.21 11.28
C GLY A 16 0.54 -11.07 12.04
N ASP A 17 -0.75 -10.71 12.00
CA ASP A 17 -1.87 -11.50 12.55
C ASP A 17 -2.48 -12.51 11.56
N GLY A 18 -1.94 -12.64 10.35
CA GLY A 18 -2.43 -13.53 9.29
C GLY A 18 -3.56 -12.92 8.43
N SER A 19 -3.95 -11.67 8.68
CA SER A 19 -4.94 -10.98 7.84
C SER A 19 -4.34 -10.56 6.50
N THR A 20 -5.07 -10.80 5.41
CA THR A 20 -4.71 -10.27 4.10
C THR A 20 -5.12 -8.81 3.97
N ILE A 21 -4.19 -7.95 3.57
CA ILE A 21 -4.37 -6.53 3.32
C ILE A 21 -4.05 -6.22 1.86
N THR A 22 -4.95 -5.50 1.21
CA THR A 22 -4.77 -5.06 -0.17
C THR A 22 -4.22 -3.63 -0.23
N ILE A 23 -3.12 -3.46 -0.94
CA ILE A 23 -2.46 -2.19 -1.23
C ILE A 23 -2.59 -1.90 -2.72
N PHE A 24 -2.99 -0.68 -3.04
CA PHE A 24 -3.11 -0.15 -4.39
C PHE A 24 -1.94 0.78 -4.66
N ARG A 25 -1.13 0.48 -5.67
CA ARG A 25 -0.21 1.47 -6.23
C ARG A 25 -1.02 2.39 -7.12
N GLN A 26 -0.99 3.68 -6.81
CA GLN A 26 -1.67 4.72 -7.57
C GLN A 26 -0.65 5.64 -8.23
N SER A 27 -0.99 6.13 -9.43
CA SER A 27 -0.23 7.18 -10.10
C SER A 27 -1.14 8.32 -10.53
N SER A 28 -0.67 9.56 -10.33
CA SER A 28 -1.26 10.77 -10.90
C SER A 28 -0.63 11.16 -12.25
N GLY A 29 0.29 10.33 -12.77
CA GLY A 29 1.13 10.64 -13.93
C GLY A 29 2.35 11.54 -13.60
N ARG A 30 2.39 12.15 -12.42
CA ARG A 30 3.55 12.91 -11.91
C ARG A 30 4.15 12.29 -10.65
N GLN A 31 3.29 11.69 -9.83
CA GLN A 31 3.67 11.07 -8.59
C GLN A 31 3.09 9.66 -8.52
N GLU A 32 3.70 8.85 -7.68
CA GLU A 32 3.21 7.53 -7.34
C GLU A 32 3.07 7.43 -5.82
N ARG A 33 2.05 6.70 -5.38
CA ARG A 33 1.82 6.42 -3.97
C ARG A 33 1.26 5.01 -3.79
N TYR A 34 1.36 4.51 -2.57
CA TYR A 34 0.75 3.25 -2.17
C TYR A 34 -0.35 3.56 -1.17
N VAL A 35 -1.55 3.03 -1.38
CA VAL A 35 -2.69 3.26 -0.50
C VAL A 35 -3.39 1.95 -0.17
N LEU A 36 -3.98 1.86 1.01
CA LEU A 36 -4.88 0.77 1.38
C LEU A 36 -6.23 0.91 0.66
N GLY A 37 -7.06 -0.13 0.72
CA GLY A 37 -8.43 -0.09 0.17
C GLY A 37 -9.35 0.97 0.78
N ASN A 38 -9.00 1.50 1.97
CA ASN A 38 -9.68 2.63 2.60
C ASN A 38 -9.12 4.00 2.17
N GLY A 39 -8.13 4.04 1.26
CA GLY A 39 -7.50 5.26 0.76
C GLY A 39 -6.37 5.81 1.63
N GLN A 40 -6.01 5.14 2.74
CA GLN A 40 -4.91 5.55 3.60
C GLN A 40 -3.56 5.25 2.95
N GLU A 41 -2.68 6.25 2.88
CA GLU A 41 -1.34 6.09 2.31
C GLU A 41 -0.44 5.22 3.20
N VAL A 42 0.41 4.41 2.57
CA VAL A 42 1.39 3.55 3.22
C VAL A 42 2.77 3.79 2.62
N THR A 43 3.79 3.59 3.43
CA THR A 43 5.19 3.71 3.02
C THR A 43 5.73 2.35 2.62
N ALA A 44 6.26 2.22 1.40
CA ALA A 44 6.99 1.03 1.00
C ALA A 44 8.39 1.04 1.62
N ASN A 45 8.78 -0.05 2.27
CA ASN A 45 10.10 -0.22 2.86
C ASN A 45 11.06 -0.93 1.90
N ALA A 46 12.37 -0.80 2.14
CA ALA A 46 13.40 -1.36 1.27
C ALA A 46 13.40 -2.91 1.24
N ASP A 47 12.88 -3.55 2.29
CA ASP A 47 12.72 -5.01 2.40
C ASP A 47 11.47 -5.55 1.68
N GLY A 48 10.65 -4.67 1.11
CA GLY A 48 9.40 -5.04 0.42
C GLY A 48 8.17 -5.09 1.31
N SER A 49 8.29 -4.85 2.62
CA SER A 49 7.15 -4.60 3.50
C SER A 49 6.55 -3.21 3.29
N PHE A 50 5.35 -2.98 3.83
CA PHE A 50 4.69 -1.68 3.87
C PHE A 50 4.40 -1.27 5.32
N SER A 51 4.66 0.00 5.61
CA SER A 51 4.37 0.60 6.91
C SER A 51 3.16 1.52 6.82
N ILE A 52 2.22 1.34 7.73
CA ILE A 52 1.04 2.19 7.84
C ILE A 52 1.33 3.32 8.84
N PRO A 53 1.35 4.60 8.43
CA PRO A 53 1.60 5.71 9.34
C PRO A 53 0.53 5.75 10.45
N GLY A 54 0.98 5.75 11.71
CA GLY A 54 0.09 5.77 12.88
C GLY A 54 -0.38 4.40 13.38
N ALA A 55 -0.06 3.31 12.67
CA ALA A 55 -0.23 1.96 13.20
C ALA A 55 1.13 1.37 13.60
N ASN A 56 1.19 0.66 14.72
CA ASN A 56 2.38 -0.11 15.13
C ASN A 56 2.54 -1.43 14.34
N SER A 57 1.83 -1.59 13.22
CA SER A 57 1.80 -2.82 12.44
C SER A 57 2.52 -2.63 11.11
N ALA A 58 3.55 -3.45 10.86
CA ALA A 58 4.18 -3.61 9.56
C ALA A 58 3.44 -4.71 8.76
N LEU A 59 3.28 -4.50 7.45
CA LEU A 59 2.64 -5.44 6.52
C LEU A 59 3.69 -6.08 5.63
N SER A 60 3.68 -7.39 5.50
CA SER A 60 4.62 -8.11 4.62
C SER A 60 3.93 -8.50 3.32
N VAL A 61 4.60 -8.38 2.18
CA VAL A 61 4.04 -8.86 0.89
C VAL A 61 3.95 -10.38 0.91
N VAL A 62 2.78 -10.94 0.60
CA VAL A 62 2.66 -12.36 0.28
C VAL A 62 2.92 -12.53 -1.20
N SER A 63 4.11 -13.05 -1.53
CA SER A 63 4.43 -13.51 -2.87
C SER A 63 3.55 -14.72 -3.19
N ALA A 64 2.64 -14.59 -4.16
CA ALA A 64 1.98 -15.70 -4.84
C ALA A 64 2.90 -16.31 -5.91
#